data_AF-A0A5C6HL32-F1
#
_entry.id   AF-A0A5C6HL32-F1
#
_cell.length_a   1.000
_cell.length_b   1.000
_cell.length_c   1.000
_cell.angle_alpha   90.00
_cell.angle_beta   90.00
_cell.angle_gamma   90.00
#
_symmetry.space_group_name_H-M   'P 1'
#
loop_
_entity.id
_entity.type
_entity.pdbx_description
1 polymer ?
#
loop_
_entity_poly.entity_id
_entity_poly.type
_entity_poly.pdbx_seq_one_letter_code
_entity_poly.pdbx_strand_id
1 'polypeptide(L)'
;MKHILMYFMGSILIVSLFSCKQKQVEVITMNNSRSIEELRLLVLKGDTAAYDELRYANIASGHHEEKLVYAIFMANRYNYAPAYFDVYSYLETSSESYGRTMDEKTRKMAIEYLKKGAELKDCGALGLLSELYKEGKYVPKDTIMSKKLAEESKSLCGF
;
A
#
# COMPACT_ATOMS: atom_id res chain seq x y z
N MET A 1 19.69 26.87 -58.07
CA MET A 1 20.63 25.83 -57.60
C MET A 1 21.79 26.56 -56.93
N LYS A 2 22.13 26.47 -55.65
CA LYS A 2 22.01 25.38 -54.68
C LYS A 2 21.56 25.83 -53.27
N HIS A 3 21.39 27.13 -52.99
CA HIS A 3 21.24 27.59 -51.60
C HIS A 3 19.79 27.77 -51.09
N ILE A 4 18.79 28.05 -51.95
CA ILE A 4 17.39 28.21 -51.48
C ILE A 4 16.66 26.86 -51.35
N LEU A 5 17.07 25.83 -52.11
CA LEU A 5 16.51 24.47 -51.99
C LEU A 5 17.10 23.67 -50.80
N MET A 6 18.18 24.16 -50.19
CA MET A 6 18.86 23.48 -49.08
C MET A 6 18.26 23.83 -47.71
N TYR A 7 17.53 24.95 -47.61
CA TYR A 7 16.87 25.36 -46.35
C TYR A 7 15.48 24.74 -46.16
N PHE A 8 14.80 24.31 -47.24
CA PHE A 8 13.50 23.63 -47.14
C PHE A 8 13.62 22.13 -46.83
N MET A 9 14.77 21.51 -47.11
CA MET A 9 15.05 20.12 -46.72
C MET A 9 15.55 19.99 -45.27
N GLY A 10 15.95 21.10 -44.64
CA GLY A 10 16.47 21.12 -43.26
C GLY A 10 15.40 21.25 -42.17
N SER A 11 14.21 21.77 -42.50
CA SER A 11 13.12 21.97 -41.53
C SER A 11 12.20 20.76 -41.37
N ILE A 12 12.16 19.84 -42.34
CA ILE A 12 11.33 18.63 -42.29
C ILE A 12 11.93 17.55 -41.37
N LEU A 13 13.25 17.55 -41.17
CA LEU A 13 13.95 16.54 -40.36
C LEU A 13 13.83 16.74 -38.83
N ILE A 14 13.37 17.90 -38.37
CA ILE A 14 13.24 18.19 -36.93
C ILE A 14 11.90 17.68 -36.35
N VAL A 15 10.86 17.58 -37.18
CA VAL A 15 9.52 17.12 -36.72
C VAL A 15 9.48 15.60 -36.49
N SER A 16 10.39 14.84 -37.09
CA SER A 16 10.46 13.38 -36.98
C SER A 16 11.03 12.83 -35.67
N LEU A 17 11.53 13.67 -34.75
CA LEU A 17 12.15 13.21 -33.49
C LEU A 17 11.25 13.33 -32.24
N PHE A 18 10.04 13.86 -32.36
CA PHE A 18 9.07 13.92 -31.25
C PHE A 18 7.97 12.85 -31.31
N SER A 19 8.13 11.80 -32.12
CA SER A 19 7.27 10.61 -32.05
C SER A 19 7.85 9.57 -31.08
N CYS A 20 8.19 10.00 -29.87
CA CYS A 20 8.06 9.07 -28.75
C CYS A 20 6.55 8.84 -28.62
N LYS A 21 6.05 7.71 -29.14
CA LYS A 21 4.75 7.20 -28.74
C LYS A 21 4.85 6.93 -27.24
N GLN A 22 4.58 7.96 -26.43
CA GLN A 22 4.31 7.76 -25.02
C GLN A 22 3.13 6.82 -25.01
N LYS A 23 3.41 5.55 -24.67
CA LYS A 23 2.39 4.55 -24.44
C LYS A 23 1.40 5.24 -23.51
N GLN A 24 0.17 5.47 -23.97
CA GLN A 24 -0.82 6.13 -23.14
C GLN A 24 -0.81 5.36 -21.83
N VAL A 25 -0.33 6.03 -20.78
CA VAL A 25 -0.49 5.51 -19.44
C VAL A 25 -1.99 5.53 -19.26
N GLU A 26 -2.59 4.34 -19.19
CA GLU A 26 -4.00 4.23 -18.85
C GLU A 26 -4.17 4.91 -17.49
N VAL A 27 -4.72 6.12 -17.53
CA VAL A 27 -5.03 6.87 -16.31
C VAL A 27 -6.25 6.18 -15.73
N ILE A 28 -6.01 5.16 -14.90
CA ILE A 28 -7.06 4.58 -14.07
C ILE A 28 -7.40 5.66 -13.05
N THR A 29 -8.49 6.39 -13.28
CA THR A 29 -9.02 7.33 -12.30
C THR A 29 -9.31 6.56 -11.02
N MET A 30 -8.97 7.10 -9.84
CA MET A 30 -9.35 6.56 -8.52
C MET A 30 -10.87 6.58 -8.26
N ASN A 31 -11.70 6.66 -9.30
CA ASN A 31 -13.11 6.37 -9.17
C ASN A 31 -13.20 4.88 -8.82
N ASN A 32 -13.58 4.60 -7.57
CA ASN A 32 -13.97 3.24 -7.20
C ASN A 32 -14.94 2.73 -8.25
N SER A 33 -14.69 1.53 -8.76
CA SER A 33 -15.56 0.92 -9.76
C SER A 33 -16.97 0.69 -9.19
N ARG A 34 -17.03 0.53 -7.86
CA ARG A 34 -18.21 0.28 -7.03
C ARG A 34 -18.49 1.44 -6.07
N SER A 35 -19.75 1.60 -5.65
CA SER A 35 -20.11 2.61 -4.65
C SER A 35 -19.55 2.26 -3.27
N ILE A 36 -19.39 3.24 -2.38
CA ILE A 36 -18.91 2.98 -1.01
C ILE A 36 -19.87 2.04 -0.26
N GLU A 37 -21.18 2.22 -0.41
CA GLU A 37 -22.20 1.36 0.20
C GLU A 37 -22.08 -0.09 -0.28
N GLU A 38 -21.85 -0.28 -1.58
CA GLU A 38 -21.61 -1.61 -2.14
C GLU A 38 -20.33 -2.24 -1.57
N LEU A 39 -19.22 -1.49 -1.57
CA LEU A 39 -17.95 -1.96 -1.02
C LEU A 39 -18.08 -2.40 0.44
N ARG A 40 -18.76 -1.60 1.29
CA ARG A 40 -19.01 -1.95 2.70
C ARG A 40 -19.73 -3.29 2.85
N LEU A 41 -20.75 -3.55 2.02
CA LEU A 41 -21.49 -4.81 2.05
C LEU A 41 -20.64 -6.00 1.58
N LEU A 42 -19.83 -5.81 0.55
CA LEU A 42 -19.00 -6.86 -0.04
C LEU A 42 -17.81 -7.23 0.85
N VAL A 43 -17.18 -6.25 1.50
CA VAL A 43 -16.11 -6.49 2.48
C VAL A 43 -16.61 -7.36 3.64
N LEU A 44 -17.82 -7.09 4.15
CA LEU A 44 -18.42 -7.92 5.20
C LEU A 44 -18.73 -9.36 4.74
N LYS A 45 -18.77 -9.62 3.43
CA LYS A 45 -18.90 -10.96 2.84
C LYS A 45 -17.55 -11.61 2.50
N GLY A 46 -16.43 -10.92 2.75
CA GLY A 46 -15.08 -11.43 2.50
C GLY A 46 -14.55 -11.16 1.09
N ASP A 47 -15.16 -10.27 0.32
CA ASP A 47 -14.65 -9.87 -0.99
C ASP A 47 -13.34 -9.05 -0.81
N THR A 48 -12.22 -9.67 -1.19
CA THR A 48 -10.89 -9.07 -1.05
C THR A 48 -10.66 -7.93 -2.04
N ALA A 49 -11.24 -7.99 -3.24
CA ALA A 49 -11.16 -6.90 -4.20
C ALA A 49 -11.95 -5.68 -3.68
N ALA A 50 -13.11 -5.91 -3.06
CA ALA A 50 -13.89 -4.83 -2.43
C ALA A 50 -13.11 -4.20 -1.28
N TYR A 51 -12.40 -5.02 -0.51
CA TYR A 51 -11.56 -4.53 0.56
C TYR A 51 -10.40 -3.69 0.04
N ASP A 52 -9.71 -4.14 -1.01
CA ASP A 52 -8.62 -3.40 -1.62
C ASP A 52 -9.10 -2.06 -2.19
N GLU A 53 -10.26 -2.01 -2.86
CA GLU A 53 -10.87 -0.75 -3.30
C GLU A 53 -11.22 0.16 -2.12
N LEU A 54 -11.87 -0.38 -1.08
CA LEU A 54 -12.29 0.39 0.10
C LEU A 54 -11.09 0.96 0.88
N ARG A 55 -9.97 0.25 0.92
CA ARG A 55 -8.73 0.70 1.57
C ARG A 55 -8.26 2.04 1.03
N TYR A 56 -8.36 2.25 -0.29
CA TYR A 56 -7.92 3.48 -0.96
C TYR A 56 -9.05 4.48 -1.20
N ALA A 57 -10.30 4.06 -1.06
CA ALA A 57 -11.47 4.91 -1.22
C ALA A 57 -11.45 6.14 -0.29
N ASN A 58 -11.84 7.30 -0.83
CA ASN A 58 -12.13 8.48 -0.03
C ASN A 58 -13.55 8.37 0.55
N ILE A 59 -13.65 8.11 1.85
CA ILE A 59 -14.93 8.03 2.54
C ILE A 59 -15.30 9.43 3.02
N ALA A 60 -16.21 10.09 2.30
CA ALA A 60 -16.74 11.40 2.66
C ALA A 60 -17.53 11.29 3.97
N SER A 61 -16.95 11.77 5.08
CA SER A 61 -17.57 11.93 6.43
C SER A 61 -16.54 11.98 7.57
N GLY A 62 -15.24 11.75 7.30
CA GLY A 62 -14.23 11.71 8.36
C GLY A 62 -14.21 10.39 9.14
N HIS A 63 -14.95 9.37 8.72
CA HIS A 63 -14.99 8.03 9.32
C HIS A 63 -13.79 7.15 8.88
N HIS A 64 -12.57 7.68 8.83
CA HIS A 64 -11.41 6.86 8.46
C HIS A 64 -11.19 5.68 9.42
N GLU A 65 -11.69 5.80 10.65
CA GLU A 65 -11.70 4.74 11.67
C GLU A 65 -12.55 3.54 11.26
N GLU A 66 -13.52 3.68 10.34
CA GLU A 66 -14.30 2.54 9.84
C GLU A 66 -13.41 1.53 9.10
N LYS A 67 -12.33 2.00 8.46
CA LYS A 67 -11.37 1.14 7.76
C LYS A 67 -10.67 0.18 8.71
N LEU A 68 -10.41 0.60 9.96
CA LEU A 68 -9.87 -0.29 10.99
C LEU A 68 -10.85 -1.44 11.31
N VAL A 69 -12.14 -1.16 11.39
CA VAL A 69 -13.16 -2.19 11.65
C VAL A 69 -13.16 -3.24 10.53
N TYR A 70 -13.13 -2.78 9.27
CA TYR A 70 -13.05 -3.67 8.11
C TYR A 70 -11.75 -4.47 8.08
N ALA A 71 -10.60 -3.86 8.38
CA ALA A 71 -9.32 -4.54 8.44
C ALA A 71 -9.31 -5.65 9.51
N ILE A 72 -9.83 -5.36 10.71
CA ILE A 72 -9.96 -6.36 11.79
C ILE A 72 -10.85 -7.53 11.34
N PHE A 73 -11.97 -7.23 10.67
CA PHE A 73 -12.89 -8.25 10.19
C PHE A 73 -12.26 -9.13 9.12
N MET A 74 -11.58 -8.52 8.13
CA MET A 74 -10.89 -9.25 7.06
C MET A 74 -9.71 -10.07 7.55
N ALA A 75 -8.92 -9.53 8.49
CA ALA A 75 -7.83 -10.24 9.12
C ALA A 75 -8.34 -11.45 9.90
N ASN A 76 -9.27 -11.25 10.82
CA ASN A 76 -9.65 -12.32 11.76
C ASN A 76 -10.62 -13.35 11.19
N ARG A 77 -11.58 -12.92 10.36
CA ARG A 77 -12.63 -13.82 9.85
C ARG A 77 -12.22 -14.53 8.57
N TYR A 78 -11.50 -13.83 7.70
CA TYR A 78 -11.16 -14.33 6.36
C TYR A 78 -9.67 -14.61 6.19
N ASN A 79 -8.86 -14.34 7.21
CA ASN A 79 -7.42 -14.56 7.20
C ASN A 79 -6.72 -13.89 6.00
N TYR A 80 -7.21 -12.70 5.61
CA TYR A 80 -6.67 -11.96 4.46
C TYR A 80 -5.37 -11.25 4.86
N ALA A 81 -4.25 -11.66 4.27
CA ALA A 81 -2.91 -11.25 4.70
C ALA A 81 -2.70 -9.72 4.75
N PRO A 82 -3.08 -8.93 3.72
CA PRO A 82 -2.91 -7.48 3.77
C PRO A 82 -3.69 -6.79 4.88
N ALA A 83 -4.83 -7.35 5.29
CA ALA A 83 -5.65 -6.76 6.34
C ALA A 83 -4.96 -6.79 7.71
N TYR A 84 -4.09 -7.78 7.97
CA TYR A 84 -3.28 -7.82 9.19
C TYR A 84 -2.31 -6.63 9.27
N PHE A 85 -1.65 -6.29 8.15
CA PHE A 85 -0.80 -5.12 8.05
C PHE A 85 -1.60 -3.81 8.20
N ASP A 86 -2.78 -3.74 7.58
CA ASP A 86 -3.64 -2.57 7.66
C ASP A 86 -4.11 -2.29 9.09
N VAL A 87 -4.40 -3.32 9.90
CA VAL A 87 -4.74 -3.14 11.33
C VAL A 87 -3.61 -2.43 12.07
N TYR A 88 -2.36 -2.87 11.90
CA TYR A 88 -1.20 -2.18 12.50
C TYR A 88 -1.16 -0.71 12.05
N SER A 89 -1.24 -0.49 10.73
CA SER A 89 -1.05 0.82 10.12
C SER A 89 -2.12 1.83 10.55
N TYR A 90 -3.39 1.38 10.66
CA TYR A 90 -4.48 2.24 11.13
C TYR A 90 -4.35 2.56 12.61
N LEU A 91 -3.89 1.64 13.46
CA LEU A 91 -3.67 1.91 14.88
C LEU A 91 -2.50 2.88 15.13
N GLU A 92 -1.41 2.75 14.37
CA GLU A 92 -0.28 3.69 14.42
C GLU A 92 -0.72 5.08 13.95
N THR A 93 -1.30 5.18 12.75
CA THR A 93 -1.77 6.45 12.17
C THR A 93 -2.80 7.15 13.06
N SER A 94 -3.74 6.40 13.64
CA SER A 94 -4.74 6.97 14.55
C SER A 94 -4.11 7.54 15.81
N SER A 95 -3.09 6.88 16.36
CA SER A 95 -2.35 7.38 17.52
C SER A 95 -1.58 8.66 17.18
N GLU A 96 -0.86 8.66 16.07
CA GLU A 96 -0.05 9.78 15.60
C GLU A 96 -0.88 11.02 15.27
N SER A 97 -2.09 10.83 14.72
CA SER A 97 -3.02 11.92 14.40
C SER A 97 -3.42 12.76 15.63
N TYR A 98 -3.33 12.18 16.83
CA TYR A 98 -3.55 12.90 18.10
C TYR A 98 -2.25 13.36 18.78
N GLY A 99 -1.12 13.30 18.08
CA GLY A 99 0.21 13.63 18.61
C GLY A 99 0.70 12.64 19.67
N ARG A 100 0.24 11.38 19.60
CA ARG A 100 0.57 10.33 20.58
C ARG A 100 1.23 9.14 19.91
N THR A 101 1.97 8.37 20.70
CA THR A 101 2.35 7.00 20.33
C THR A 101 1.30 6.03 20.86
N MET A 102 1.22 4.83 20.27
CA MET A 102 0.35 3.77 20.79
C MET A 102 0.69 3.46 22.26
N ASP A 103 -0.33 3.39 23.12
CA ASP A 103 -0.16 2.85 24.47
C ASP A 103 0.29 1.38 24.44
N GLU A 104 0.71 0.84 25.58
CA GLU A 104 1.27 -0.51 25.66
C GLU A 104 0.32 -1.60 25.17
N LYS A 105 -0.96 -1.53 25.51
CA LYS A 105 -1.94 -2.55 25.13
C LYS A 105 -2.21 -2.49 23.64
N THR A 106 -2.43 -1.28 23.13
CA THR A 106 -2.67 -1.05 21.69
C THR A 106 -1.48 -1.48 20.85
N ARG A 107 -0.26 -1.12 21.28
CA ARG A 107 0.98 -1.50 20.60
C ARG A 107 1.19 -3.01 20.58
N LYS A 108 0.98 -3.70 21.71
CA LYS A 108 1.14 -5.16 21.78
C LYS A 108 0.20 -5.83 20.77
N MET A 109 -1.06 -5.42 20.74
CA MET A 109 -2.04 -5.90 19.77
C MET A 109 -1.61 -5.61 18.33
N ALA A 110 -1.23 -4.37 18.01
CA ALA A 110 -0.78 -4.00 16.66
C ALA A 110 0.40 -4.88 16.19
N ILE A 111 1.39 -5.11 17.04
CA ILE A 111 2.54 -5.98 16.73
C ILE A 111 2.14 -7.44 16.52
N GLU A 112 1.14 -7.95 17.26
CA GLU A 112 0.60 -9.30 17.03
C GLU A 112 -0.07 -9.42 15.65
N TYR A 113 -0.84 -8.42 15.22
CA TYR A 113 -1.39 -8.39 13.86
C TYR A 113 -0.27 -8.32 12.82
N LEU A 114 0.72 -7.45 13.01
CA LEU A 114 1.85 -7.30 12.08
C LEU A 114 2.62 -8.63 11.92
N LYS A 115 2.88 -9.34 13.03
CA LYS A 115 3.51 -10.67 13.00
C LYS A 115 2.69 -11.69 12.21
N LYS A 116 1.37 -11.74 12.40
CA LYS A 116 0.49 -12.60 11.60
C LYS A 116 0.52 -12.25 10.11
N GLY A 117 0.54 -10.98 9.75
CA GLY A 117 0.71 -10.54 8.36
C GLY A 117 2.03 -11.06 7.77
N ALA A 118 3.13 -10.95 8.52
CA ALA A 118 4.44 -11.46 8.11
C ALA A 118 4.48 -12.99 7.97
N GLU A 119 3.83 -13.72 8.89
CA GLU A 119 3.65 -15.18 8.79
C GLU A 119 2.93 -15.57 7.49
N LEU A 120 1.93 -14.77 7.08
CA LEU A 120 1.17 -14.93 5.85
C LEU A 120 1.84 -14.31 4.61
N LYS A 121 3.11 -13.91 4.71
CA LYS A 121 3.93 -13.40 3.60
C LYS A 121 3.43 -12.08 3.01
N ASP A 122 2.70 -11.28 3.78
CA ASP A 122 2.38 -9.91 3.38
C ASP A 122 3.66 -9.06 3.34
N CYS A 123 3.91 -8.43 2.18
CA CYS A 123 5.12 -7.65 1.93
C CYS A 123 5.27 -6.46 2.88
N GLY A 124 4.16 -5.75 3.13
CA GLY A 124 4.15 -4.59 4.03
C GLY A 124 4.50 -5.01 5.46
N ALA A 125 3.91 -6.11 5.92
CA ALA A 125 4.18 -6.67 7.22
C ALA A 125 5.64 -7.15 7.37
N LEU A 126 6.17 -7.89 6.40
CA LEU A 126 7.56 -8.35 6.40
C LEU A 126 8.54 -7.18 6.48
N GLY A 127 8.36 -6.19 5.59
CA GLY A 127 9.24 -5.02 5.51
C GLY A 127 9.20 -4.18 6.79
N LEU A 128 8.02 -3.85 7.28
CA LEU A 128 7.87 -3.05 8.49
C LEU A 128 8.39 -3.79 9.73
N LEU A 129 8.05 -5.06 9.90
CA LEU A 129 8.50 -5.85 11.04
C LEU A 129 10.03 -6.00 11.05
N SER A 130 10.66 -6.12 9.88
CA SER A 130 12.12 -6.09 9.76
C SER A 130 12.72 -4.81 10.34
N GLU A 131 12.20 -3.65 9.95
CA GLU A 131 12.72 -2.36 10.44
C GLU A 131 12.50 -2.20 11.96
N LEU A 132 11.34 -2.62 12.47
CA LEU A 132 11.07 -2.62 13.91
C LEU A 132 12.09 -3.47 14.69
N TYR A 133 12.44 -4.66 14.19
CA TYR A 133 13.48 -5.51 14.79
C TYR A 133 14.88 -4.91 14.68
N LYS A 134 15.20 -4.24 13.58
CA LYS A 134 16.49 -3.56 13.38
C LYS A 134 16.69 -2.41 14.35
N GLU A 135 15.64 -1.62 14.57
CA GLU A 135 15.65 -0.45 15.45
C GLU A 135 15.47 -0.82 16.92
N GLY A 136 14.81 -1.94 17.22
CA GLY A 136 14.31 -2.23 18.55
C GLY A 136 13.10 -1.38 18.93
N LYS A 137 12.37 -0.85 17.94
CA LYS A 137 11.13 -0.09 18.14
C LYS A 137 10.00 -1.09 18.37
N TYR A 138 9.37 -1.03 19.54
CA TYR A 138 8.20 -1.86 19.93
C TYR A 138 8.44 -3.37 20.07
N VAL A 139 9.52 -3.90 19.51
CA VAL A 139 10.03 -5.26 19.69
C VAL A 139 11.48 -5.23 20.17
N PRO A 140 11.97 -6.24 20.89
CA PRO A 140 13.39 -6.34 21.22
C PRO A 140 14.25 -6.31 19.95
N LYS A 141 15.35 -5.55 19.98
CA LYS A 141 16.25 -5.44 18.84
C LYS A 141 16.81 -6.82 18.47
N ASP A 142 16.64 -7.23 17.22
CA ASP A 142 17.10 -8.50 16.68
C ASP A 142 17.51 -8.33 15.20
N THR A 143 18.80 -8.17 14.97
CA THR A 143 19.34 -7.93 13.63
C THR A 143 19.36 -9.19 12.76
N ILE A 144 19.29 -10.38 13.35
CA ILE A 144 19.22 -11.64 12.62
C ILE A 144 17.81 -11.81 12.07
N MET A 145 16.80 -11.62 12.92
CA MET A 145 15.41 -11.65 12.52
C MET A 145 15.09 -10.57 11.48
N SER A 146 15.58 -9.35 11.68
CA SER A 146 15.43 -8.27 10.68
C SER A 146 15.94 -8.69 9.31
N LYS A 147 17.20 -9.18 9.21
CA LYS A 147 17.78 -9.61 7.94
C LYS A 147 16.95 -10.72 7.28
N LYS A 148 16.51 -11.70 8.06
CA LYS A 148 15.67 -12.79 7.57
C LYS A 148 14.37 -12.27 6.94
N LEU A 149 13.65 -11.39 7.65
CA LEU A 149 12.38 -10.83 7.17
C LEU A 149 12.59 -9.93 5.93
N ALA A 150 13.68 -9.16 5.90
CA ALA A 150 14.02 -8.32 4.75
C ALA A 150 14.36 -9.16 3.51
N GLU A 151 15.15 -10.22 3.66
CA GLU A 151 15.48 -11.15 2.57
C GLU A 151 14.22 -11.85 2.04
N GLU A 152 13.34 -12.26 2.95
CA GLU A 152 12.06 -12.87 2.60
C GLU A 152 11.17 -11.89 1.83
N SER A 153 10.99 -10.66 2.33
CA SER A 153 10.25 -9.59 1.63
C SER A 153 10.81 -9.35 0.22
N LYS A 154 12.14 -9.21 0.11
CA LYS A 154 12.80 -8.99 -1.18
C LYS A 154 12.55 -10.13 -2.17
N SER A 155 12.62 -11.37 -1.69
CA SER A 155 12.41 -12.56 -2.53
C SER A 155 10.99 -12.67 -3.08
N LEU A 156 9.99 -12.22 -2.30
CA LEU A 156 8.58 -12.31 -2.66
C LEU A 156 8.08 -11.12 -3.47
N CYS A 157 8.57 -9.92 -3.15
CA CYS A 157 7.93 -8.67 -3.55
C CYS A 157 8.80 -7.82 -4.49
N GLY A 158 10.10 -8.13 -4.60
CA GLY A 158 10.99 -7.55 -5.62
C GLY A 158 11.48 -6.13 -5.37
N PHE A 159 11.25 -5.57 -4.18
CA PHE A 159 11.80 -4.28 -3.72
C PHE A 159 12.74 -4.47 -2.54
#